data_AF-A0A970GLB1-F1
#
_entry.id   AF-A0A970GLB1-F1
#
_cell.length_a   1.000
_cell.length_b   1.000
_cell.length_c   1.000
_cell.angle_alpha   90.00
_cell.angle_beta   90.00
_cell.angle_gamma   90.00
#
_symmetry.space_group_name_H-M   'P 1'
#
loop_
_entity.id
_entity.type
_entity.pdbx_description
1 polymer ?
#
loop_
_entity_poly.entity_id
_entity_poly.type
_entity_poly.pdbx_seq_one_letter_code
_entity_poly.pdbx_strand_id
1 'polypeptide(L)' 'FAWARQQDGPVAILAETVKGKGVSFMENAVHWHGLAPNRVELEAALAEIG' A
#
# COMPACT_ATOMS: atom_id res chain seq x y z
N PHE A 1 14.63 3.23 -9.27
CA PHE A 1 15.08 4.53 -9.80
C PHE A 1 16.59 4.53 -9.98
N ALA A 2 17.10 4.09 -11.15
CA ALA A 2 18.55 3.97 -11.37
C ALA A 2 19.30 5.31 -11.25
N TRP A 3 18.67 6.41 -11.65
CA TRP A 3 19.21 7.78 -11.54
C TRP A 3 19.49 8.21 -10.09
N ALA A 4 18.68 7.74 -9.14
CA ALA A 4 18.80 8.12 -7.73
C ALA A 4 20.12 7.62 -7.11
N ARG A 5 20.69 6.55 -7.68
CA ARG A 5 21.99 5.98 -7.24
C ARG A 5 23.20 6.75 -7.75
N GLN A 6 22.99 7.75 -8.61
CA GLN A 6 24.05 8.53 -9.26
C GLN A 6 24.13 9.97 -8.72
N GLN A 7 23.44 10.28 -7.62
CA GLN A 7 23.42 11.62 -7.03
C GLN A 7 24.46 11.73 -5.91
N ASP A 8 25.17 12.85 -5.86
CA ASP A 8 26.21 13.11 -4.85
C ASP A 8 25.64 13.51 -3.48
N GLY A 9 24.32 13.69 -3.37
CA GLY A 9 23.63 14.14 -2.16
C GLY A 9 22.36 13.35 -1.86
N PRO A 10 21.65 13.67 -0.75
CA PRO A 10 20.43 12.97 -0.36
C PRO A 10 19.35 13.03 -1.44
N VAL A 11 18.68 11.90 -1.67
CA VAL A 11 17.58 11.78 -2.64
C VAL A 11 16.31 11.34 -1.93
N ALA A 12 15.21 12.04 -2.19
CA ALA A 12 13.87 11.62 -1.82
C ALA A 12 13.10 11.17 -3.07
N ILE A 13 12.37 10.05 -2.96
CA ILE A 13 11.45 9.59 -3.98
C ILE A 13 10.03 9.82 -3.44
N LEU A 14 9.28 10.71 -4.10
CA LEU A 14 7.87 10.89 -3.80
C LEU A 14 7.10 9.81 -4.57
N ALA A 15 6.85 8.69 -3.89
CA ALA A 15 6.07 7.59 -4.45
C ALA A 15 4.57 7.86 -4.24
N GLU A 16 3.87 8.19 -5.32
CA GLU A 16 2.42 8.19 -5.33
C GLU A 16 1.91 6.75 -5.17
N THR A 17 1.07 6.51 -4.17
CA THR A 17 0.58 5.18 -3.80
C THR A 17 -0.90 5.23 -3.48
N VAL A 18 -1.54 4.07 -3.49
CA VAL A 18 -2.90 3.88 -2.98
C VAL A 18 -2.80 3.19 -1.63
N LYS A 19 -3.30 3.82 -0.57
CA LYS A 19 -3.37 3.18 0.74
C LYS A 19 -4.29 1.97 0.66
N GLY A 20 -3.85 0.80 1.14
CA GLY A 20 -4.63 -0.44 1.05
C GLY A 20 -4.65 -1.07 -0.34
N LYS A 21 -3.71 -0.70 -1.24
CA LYS A 21 -3.62 -1.24 -2.61
C LYS A 21 -3.68 -2.77 -2.62
N GLY A 22 -4.51 -3.33 -3.50
CA GLY A 22 -4.64 -4.78 -3.67
C GLY A 22 -5.79 -5.41 -2.88
N VAL A 23 -6.48 -4.62 -2.06
CA VAL A 23 -7.74 -5.03 -1.41
C VAL A 23 -8.76 -3.91 -1.62
N SER A 24 -9.76 -4.18 -2.46
CA SER A 24 -10.76 -3.26 -2.98
C SER A 24 -11.46 -2.44 -1.89
N PHE A 25 -11.85 -3.08 -0.79
CA PHE A 25 -12.51 -2.42 0.34
C PHE A 25 -11.55 -1.64 1.25
N MET A 26 -10.22 -1.80 1.07
CA MET A 26 -9.19 -1.04 1.79
C MET A 26 -8.61 0.13 0.98
N GLU A 27 -8.78 0.15 -0.34
CA GLU A 27 -8.22 1.19 -1.20
C GLU A 27 -8.75 2.60 -0.86
N ASN A 28 -7.84 3.52 -0.56
CA ASN A 28 -8.12 4.92 -0.17
C ASN A 28 -9.05 5.08 1.05
N ALA A 29 -9.17 4.04 1.87
CA ALA A 29 -10.05 4.03 3.03
C ALA A 29 -9.29 4.37 4.33
N VAL A 30 -9.69 5.46 4.99
CA VAL A 30 -8.98 5.96 6.19
C VAL A 30 -9.10 4.99 7.37
N HIS A 31 -10.26 4.38 7.58
CA HIS A 31 -10.55 3.48 8.71
C HIS A 31 -9.62 2.25 8.76
N TRP A 32 -9.11 1.80 7.61
CA TRP A 32 -8.13 0.72 7.50
C TRP A 32 -6.68 1.13 7.84
N HIS A 33 -6.46 2.28 8.51
CA HIS A 33 -5.10 2.66 8.94
C HIS A 33 -4.52 1.70 9.98
N GLY A 34 -5.34 1.26 10.93
CA GLY A 34 -4.93 0.43 12.06
C GLY A 34 -6.01 -0.53 12.53
N LEU A 35 -7.08 -0.70 11.75
CA LEU A 35 -8.13 -1.68 12.02
C LEU A 35 -7.69 -3.03 11.47
N ALA A 36 -7.73 -4.07 12.31
CA ALA A 36 -7.47 -5.43 11.88
C ALA A 36 -8.71 -6.02 11.17
N PRO A 37 -8.55 -6.74 10.04
CA PRO A 37 -9.66 -7.44 9.40
C PRO A 37 -10.23 -8.53 10.31
N ASN A 38 -11.55 -8.71 10.27
CA ASN A 38 -12.18 -9.90 10.81
C ASN A 38 -11.97 -11.11 9.88
N ARG A 39 -12.47 -12.29 10.28
CA ARG A 39 -12.26 -13.54 9.51
C ARG A 39 -12.80 -13.48 8.07
N VAL A 40 -13.98 -12.88 7.88
CA VAL A 40 -14.61 -12.78 6.55
C VAL A 40 -13.84 -11.79 5.68
N GLU A 41 -13.45 -10.66 6.25
CA GLU A 41 -12.66 -9.64 5.55
C GLU A 41 -11.26 -10.16 5.19
N LEU A 42 -10.65 -10.97 6.05
CA LEU A 42 -9.37 -11.64 5.78
C LEU A 42 -9.48 -12.58 4.57
N GLU A 43 -10.49 -13.44 4.54
CA GLU A 43 -10.73 -14.37 3.43
C GLU A 43 -10.96 -13.61 2.12
N ALA A 44 -11.73 -12.52 2.16
CA ALA A 44 -11.95 -11.65 1.00
C ALA A 44 -10.66 -10.99 0.53
N ALA A 45 -9.88 -10.40 1.45
CA ALA A 45 -8.60 -9.77 1.12
C ALA A 45 -7.60 -10.77 0.50
N LEU A 46 -7.51 -11.98 1.05
CA LEU A 46 -6.64 -13.04 0.51
C LEU A 46 -7.06 -13.53 -0.87
N ALA A 47 -8.36 -13.45 -1.21
CA ALA A 47 -8.84 -13.78 -2.54
C ALA A 47 -8.50 -12.70 -3.58
N GLU A 48 -8.31 -11.45 -3.14
CA GLU A 48 -7.97 -10.32 -4.02
C GLU A 48 -6.45 -10.13 -4.18
N ILE A 49 -5.67 -10.49 -3.16
CA ILE A 49 -4.21 -10.39 -3.20
C ILE A 49 -3.64 -11.65 -3.87
N GLY A 50 -3.20 -11.48 -5.13
CA GLY A 50 -2.47 -12.47 -5.94
C GLY A 50 -1.46 -11.82 -6.85
#